data_AF-A0A5E7BUM1-F1
#
_entry.id   AF-A0A5E7BUM1-F1
#
_cell.length_a   1.000
_cell.length_b   1.000
_cell.length_c   1.000
_cell.angle_alpha   90.00
_cell.angle_beta   90.00
_cell.angle_gamma   90.00
#
_symmetry.space_group_name_H-M   'P 1'
#
loop_
_entity.id
_entity.type
_entity.pdbx_description
1 polymer ?
#
loop_
_entity_poly.entity_id
_entity_poly.type
_entity_poly.pdbx_seq_one_letter_code
_entity_poly.pdbx_strand_id
1 'polypeptide(L)' 'MKRFALAVICCALATSALAAPKSCEELKAEIEAKIQSNNVASYTLEIVSNEEVHDKNMVVGSCEYGTRKIIYQRNDK' A
#
# COMPACT_ATOMS: atom_id res chain seq x y z
N MET A 1 -41.24 -16.69 15.74
CA MET A 1 -40.10 -17.40 16.34
C MET A 1 -39.12 -17.83 15.26
N LYS A 2 -37.84 -17.48 15.49
CA LYS A 2 -36.60 -18.04 14.91
C LYS A 2 -36.56 -18.24 13.40
N ARG A 3 -36.21 -17.18 12.68
CA ARG A 3 -35.51 -17.34 11.41
C ARG A 3 -34.33 -16.36 11.38
N PHE A 4 -33.15 -16.92 11.11
CA PHE A 4 -31.91 -16.23 10.75
C PHE A 4 -31.24 -15.50 11.92
N ALA A 5 -30.52 -16.14 12.85
CA ALA A 5 -29.40 -17.07 12.65
C ALA A 5 -28.35 -16.61 11.61
N LEU A 6 -28.22 -15.30 11.38
CA LEU A 6 -27.22 -14.74 10.45
C LEU A 6 -26.55 -13.46 10.99
N ALA A 7 -26.32 -13.38 12.29
CA ALA A 7 -25.71 -12.20 12.93
C ALA A 7 -24.29 -12.46 13.48
N VAL A 8 -23.65 -13.58 13.12
CA VAL A 8 -22.43 -14.07 13.81
C VAL A 8 -21.20 -14.20 12.90
N ILE A 9 -21.21 -13.69 11.65
CA ILE A 9 -20.10 -13.94 10.68
C ILE A 9 -19.31 -12.70 10.24
N CYS A 10 -19.64 -11.48 10.67
CA CYS A 10 -18.90 -10.28 10.22
C CYS A 10 -17.80 -9.77 11.18
N CYS A 11 -17.43 -10.52 12.22
CA CYS A 11 -16.30 -10.14 13.10
C CYS A 11 -14.98 -10.88 12.80
N ALA A 12 -14.92 -11.65 11.71
CA ALA A 12 -13.77 -12.52 11.41
C ALA A 12 -12.81 -11.95 10.35
N LEU A 13 -12.45 -10.66 10.40
CA LEU A 13 -11.34 -10.13 9.55
C LEU A 13 -10.56 -8.99 10.22
N ALA A 14 -10.59 -8.87 11.56
CA ALA A 14 -9.65 -8.00 12.28
C ALA A 14 -8.40 -8.77 12.73
N THR A 15 -7.87 -9.64 11.86
CA THR A 15 -6.48 -10.09 11.97
C THR A 15 -5.61 -8.97 11.38
N SER A 16 -5.51 -7.85 12.08
CA SER A 16 -4.43 -6.89 11.81
C SER A 16 -3.13 -7.61 12.14
N ALA A 17 -2.51 -8.06 11.05
CA ALA A 17 -1.35 -8.90 10.99
C ALA A 17 -0.23 -8.45 11.93
N LEU A 18 0.42 -9.47 12.47
CA LEU A 18 1.74 -9.48 13.09
C LEU A 18 2.59 -8.26 12.74
N ALA A 19 3.03 -7.56 13.79
CA ALA A 19 3.99 -6.48 13.76
C ALA A 19 5.39 -6.98 13.34
N ALA A 20 5.52 -7.38 12.08
CA ALA A 20 6.75 -7.19 11.33
C ALA A 20 6.60 -5.86 10.59
N PRO A 21 7.62 -4.98 10.55
CA PRO A 21 7.59 -3.84 9.64
C PRO A 21 7.30 -4.40 8.24
N LYS A 22 6.17 -3.97 7.65
CA LYS A 22 5.78 -4.33 6.29
C LYS A 22 7.02 -4.21 5.40
N SER A 23 7.35 -5.29 4.67
CA SER A 23 8.42 -5.20 3.68
C SER A 23 8.05 -4.12 2.67
N CYS A 24 9.06 -3.45 2.11
CA CYS A 24 8.82 -2.43 1.08
C CYS A 24 7.96 -2.95 -0.07
N GLU A 25 8.06 -4.23 -0.37
CA GLU A 25 7.29 -4.93 -1.40
C GLU A 25 5.80 -5.02 -1.06
N GLU A 26 5.45 -5.35 0.19
CA GLU A 26 4.04 -5.42 0.60
C GLU A 26 3.40 -4.03 0.61
N LEU A 27 4.11 -3.02 1.13
CA LEU A 27 3.64 -1.63 1.09
C LEU A 27 3.50 -1.13 -0.35
N LYS A 28 4.43 -1.50 -1.23
CA LYS A 28 4.33 -1.21 -2.67
C LYS A 28 3.06 -1.82 -3.26
N ALA A 29 2.79 -3.10 -3.01
CA ALA A 29 1.60 -3.77 -3.54
C ALA A 29 0.28 -3.12 -3.06
N GLU A 30 0.20 -2.72 -1.80
CA GLU A 30 -0.97 -1.98 -1.27
C GLU A 30 -1.16 -0.63 -1.98
N ILE A 31 -0.06 0.10 -2.20
CA ILE A 31 -0.09 1.37 -2.93
C ILE A 31 -0.51 1.13 -4.39
N GLU A 32 -0.02 0.08 -5.05
CA GLU A 32 -0.43 -0.30 -6.42
C GLU A 32 -1.93 -0.58 -6.48
N ALA A 33 -2.47 -1.39 -5.57
CA ALA A 33 -3.89 -1.68 -5.50
C ALA A 33 -4.72 -0.40 -5.32
N LYS A 34 -4.25 0.53 -4.49
CA LYS A 34 -4.89 1.83 -4.29
C LYS A 34 -4.85 2.69 -5.55
N ILE A 35 -3.72 2.76 -6.25
CA ILE A 35 -3.57 3.53 -7.49
C ILE A 35 -4.47 2.95 -8.60
N GLN A 36 -4.50 1.63 -8.76
CA GLN A 36 -5.39 0.94 -9.71
C GLN A 36 -6.86 1.21 -9.40
N SER A 37 -7.25 1.20 -8.12
CA SER A 37 -8.61 1.55 -7.70
C SER A 37 -8.99 3.00 -8.05
N ASN A 38 -8.02 3.89 -8.24
CA ASN A 38 -8.24 5.26 -8.70
C ASN A 38 -8.24 5.41 -10.23
N ASN A 39 -8.24 4.30 -10.98
CA ASN A 39 -8.19 4.27 -12.45
C ASN A 39 -6.99 5.02 -13.06
N VAL A 40 -5.87 5.08 -12.33
CA VAL A 40 -4.64 5.66 -12.85
C VAL A 40 -3.96 4.62 -13.73
N ALA A 41 -4.06 4.81 -15.05
CA ALA A 41 -3.34 4.01 -16.02
C ALA A 41 -1.89 4.51 -16.16
N SER A 42 -0.94 3.58 -16.34
CA SER A 42 0.47 3.87 -16.65
C SER A 42 1.25 4.61 -15.55
N TYR A 43 1.72 3.86 -14.56
CA TYR A 43 2.61 4.37 -13.51
C TYR A 43 3.66 3.32 -13.14
N THR A 44 4.75 3.78 -12.53
CA THR A 44 5.84 2.94 -12.01
C THR A 44 6.05 3.29 -10.55
N LEU A 45 6.10 2.26 -9.70
CA LEU A 45 6.51 2.40 -8.31
C LEU A 45 7.92 1.82 -8.11
N GLU A 46 8.81 2.64 -7.58
CA GLU A 46 10.21 2.28 -7.34
C GLU A 46 10.57 2.48 -5.88
N ILE A 47 11.38 1.56 -5.33
CA ILE A 47 11.88 1.64 -3.96
C ILE A 47 13.29 2.19 -4.05
N VAL A 48 13.48 3.40 -3.54
CA VAL A 48 14.74 4.13 -3.58
C VAL A 48 15.21 4.46 -2.16
N SER A 49 16.50 4.72 -1.98
CA SER A 49 17.01 5.26 -0.72
C SER A 49 16.62 6.73 -0.54
N ASN A 50 16.75 7.28 0.66
CA ASN A 50 16.45 8.69 0.92
C ASN A 50 17.28 9.68 0.06
N GLU A 51 18.49 9.28 -0.33
CA GLU A 51 19.42 10.12 -1.10
C GLU A 51 19.02 10.23 -2.58
N GLU A 52 18.35 9.20 -3.09
CA GLU A 52 17.87 9.11 -4.48
C GLU A 52 16.51 9.80 -4.68
N VAL A 53 15.86 10.23 -3.60
CA VAL A 53 14.61 11.00 -3.68
C VAL A 53 14.91 12.43 -4.12
N HIS A 54 14.78 12.69 -5.42
CA HIS A 54 14.93 14.02 -5.98
C HIS A 54 13.72 14.94 -5.71
N ASP A 55 12.51 14.38 -5.71
CA ASP A 55 11.28 15.12 -5.46
C ASP A 55 10.45 14.44 -4.36
N LYS A 56 10.18 15.20 -3.29
CA LYS A 56 9.37 14.73 -2.16
C LYS A 56 7.90 14.52 -2.55
N ASN A 57 7.42 15.18 -3.59
CA ASN A 57 6.04 15.03 -4.07
C ASN A 57 5.79 13.67 -4.74
N MET A 58 6.86 13.00 -5.18
CA MET A 58 6.78 11.66 -5.77
C MET A 58 6.73 10.58 -4.69
N VAL A 59 7.04 10.89 -3.44
CA VAL A 59 7.07 9.89 -2.35
C VAL A 59 5.65 9.55 -1.92
N VAL A 60 5.24 8.32 -2.20
CA VAL A 60 3.92 7.77 -1.84
C VAL A 60 3.97 6.88 -0.61
N GLY A 61 5.16 6.50 -0.15
CA GLY A 61 5.33 5.69 1.05
C GLY A 61 6.78 5.65 1.54
N SER A 62 6.96 5.18 2.77
CA SER A 62 8.29 4.91 3.35
C SER A 62 8.28 3.59 4.09
N CYS A 63 9.32 2.79 3.88
CA CYS A 63 9.47 1.44 4.43
C CYS A 63 10.84 1.29 5.11
N GLU A 64 11.09 0.14 5.74
CA GLU A 64 12.32 -0.14 6.51
C GLU A 64 12.63 0.94 7.56
N TYR A 65 11.63 1.36 8.35
CA TYR A 65 11.77 2.44 9.35
C TYR A 65 12.16 3.80 8.76
N GLY A 66 11.94 3.99 7.46
CA GLY A 66 12.17 5.25 6.77
C GLY A 66 13.54 5.39 6.13
N THR A 67 14.37 4.34 6.09
CA THR A 67 15.61 4.30 5.30
C THR A 67 15.34 4.26 3.79
N ARG A 68 14.22 3.63 3.39
CA ARG A 68 13.78 3.58 2.00
C ARG A 68 12.44 4.26 1.78
N LYS A 69 12.26 4.80 0.58
CA LYS A 69 11.07 5.50 0.12
C LYS A 69 10.54 4.83 -1.13
N ILE A 70 9.22 4.83 -1.27
CA ILE A 70 8.53 4.36 -2.47
C ILE A 70 8.13 5.60 -3.25
N ILE A 71 8.71 5.76 -4.44
CA ILE A 71 8.41 6.86 -5.33
C ILE A 71 7.43 6.42 -6.42
N TYR A 72 6.55 7.34 -6.79
CA TYR A 72 5.61 7.22 -7.87
C TYR A 72 6.10 8.01 -9.08
N GLN A 73 6.29 7.30 -10.19
CA GLN A 73 6.61 7.89 -11.48
C GLN A 73 5.41 7.69 -12.39
N ARG A 74 4.78 8.79 -12.80
CA ARG A 74 3.70 8.73 -13.78
C ARG A 74 4.32 8.55 -15.15
N ASN A 75 3.90 7.51 -15.88
CA ASN A 75 4.30 7.34 -17.27
C ASN A 75 3.27 8.10 -18.14
N ASP A 76 3.18 9.42 -17.97
CA ASP A 76 2.43 10.24 -18.91
C ASP A 76 3.20 10.23 -20.23
N LYS A 77 2.57 9.69 -21.27
CA LYS A 77 3.05 9.80 -22.64
C LYS A 77 2.19 10.78 -23.40
#